data_AF-A0A1B0BE95-F1
#
_entry.id   AF-A0A1B0BE95-F1
#
_cell.length_a   1.000
_cell.length_b   1.000
_cell.length_c   1.000
_cell.angle_alpha   90.00
_cell.angle_beta   90.00
_cell.angle_gamma   90.00
#
_symmetry.space_group_name_H-M   'P 1'
#
loop_
_entity.id
_entity.type
_entity.pdbx_description
1 polymer ?
#
loop_
_entity_poly.entity_id
_entity_poly.type
_entity_poly.pdbx_seq_one_letter_code
_entity_poly.pdbx_strand_id
1 'polypeptide(L)'
;MVKRLQPRHLIGFDVPEPLKRAYVTAGWKKDMLENVFPSLREELNINSYVNRFQTLLYLEEMECFVNVRMYDRERAHFPREGKYLALVMENLSERRPSLAVGDIVKAKNPWADDKNAERMYKGVIHKVLHNRILLKFDDNFQRKYDYRDYRLEFYFSRYCYRKQHCAAS
;
A
#
# COMPACT_ATOMS: atom_id res chain seq x y z
N MET A 1 26.63 -2.93 -19.03
CA MET A 1 26.53 -2.39 -17.66
C MET A 1 25.15 -1.76 -17.45
N VAL A 2 24.28 -2.38 -16.64
CA VAL A 2 22.97 -1.81 -16.32
C VAL A 2 23.15 -0.77 -15.22
N LYS A 3 23.03 0.51 -15.55
CA LYS A 3 23.01 1.60 -14.56
C LYS A 3 21.77 1.39 -13.68
N ARG A 4 21.98 1.03 -12.41
CA ARG A 4 20.92 1.06 -11.40
C ARG A 4 20.47 2.51 -11.26
N LEU A 5 19.23 2.81 -11.64
CA LEU A 5 18.60 4.09 -11.36
C LEU A 5 18.58 4.25 -9.83
N GLN A 6 19.34 5.23 -9.32
CA GLN A 6 19.25 5.57 -7.91
C GLN A 6 17.84 6.09 -7.60
N PRO A 7 17.26 5.79 -6.44
CA PRO A 7 15.96 6.33 -6.06
C PRO A 7 16.11 7.85 -5.94
N ARG A 8 15.61 8.59 -6.93
CA ARG A 8 15.38 10.02 -6.77
C ARG A 8 14.39 10.17 -5.62
N HIS A 9 14.70 11.06 -4.67
CA HIS A 9 13.76 11.42 -3.61
C HIS A 9 12.53 12.03 -4.29
N LEU A 10 11.47 11.24 -4.46
CA LEU A 10 10.22 11.73 -5.01
C LEU A 10 9.60 12.69 -3.99
N ILE A 11 9.06 13.81 -4.47
CA ILE A 11 8.28 14.76 -3.67
C ILE A 11 7.25 13.97 -2.85
N GLY A 12 7.04 14.39 -1.60
CA GLY A 12 6.22 13.65 -0.63
C GLY A 12 4.82 13.33 -1.15
N PHE A 13 4.23 14.26 -1.92
CA PHE A 13 2.84 14.25 -2.41
C PHE A 13 1.92 13.68 -1.33
N ASP A 14 2.00 14.21 -0.12
CA ASP A 14 1.22 13.68 0.99
C ASP A 14 -0.25 14.02 0.78
N VAL A 15 -1.10 13.01 0.95
CA VAL A 15 -2.56 13.17 0.82
C VAL A 15 -3.00 14.34 1.71
N PRO A 16 -3.65 15.38 1.16
CA PRO A 16 -4.07 16.56 1.93
C PRO A 16 -4.99 16.19 3.11
N GLU A 17 -4.73 16.75 4.29
CA GLU A 17 -5.52 16.46 5.50
C GLU A 17 -7.04 16.76 5.36
N PRO A 18 -7.48 17.84 4.69
CA PRO A 18 -8.90 18.04 4.42
C PRO A 18 -9.54 16.89 3.65
N LEU A 19 -8.79 16.29 2.71
CA LEU A 19 -9.25 15.15 1.90
C LEU A 19 -9.35 13.89 2.76
N LYS A 20 -8.33 13.64 3.60
CA LYS A 20 -8.36 12.53 4.58
C LYS A 20 -9.60 12.57 5.44
N ARG A 21 -9.89 13.73 6.05
CA ARG A 21 -11.07 13.91 6.90
C ARG A 21 -12.37 13.73 6.14
N ALA A 22 -12.50 14.40 4.98
CA ALA A 22 -13.71 14.34 4.18
C ALA A 22 -14.06 12.89 3.79
N TYR A 23 -13.07 12.12 3.34
CA TYR A 23 -13.27 10.73 2.96
C TYR A 23 -13.72 9.83 4.12
N VAL A 24 -13.10 9.98 5.31
CA VAL A 24 -13.44 9.18 6.50
C VAL A 24 -14.84 9.53 7.02
N THR A 25 -15.20 10.81 7.03
CA THR A 25 -16.48 11.29 7.58
C THR A 25 -17.65 11.12 6.61
N ALA A 26 -17.42 11.28 5.30
CA ALA A 26 -18.49 11.38 4.31
C ALA A 26 -19.09 10.05 3.86
N GLY A 27 -18.47 8.90 4.21
CA GLY A 27 -18.95 7.58 3.76
C GLY A 27 -19.16 7.52 2.24
N TRP A 28 -18.24 8.09 1.45
CA TRP A 28 -18.30 8.10 -0.02
C TRP A 28 -19.49 8.83 -0.67
N LYS A 29 -20.09 9.83 -0.01
CA LYS A 29 -21.08 10.68 -0.67
C LYS A 29 -20.43 11.65 -1.67
N LYS A 30 -20.61 11.38 -2.97
CA LYS A 30 -20.12 12.20 -4.08
C LYS A 30 -20.38 13.69 -3.89
N ASP A 31 -21.61 14.08 -3.54
CA ASP A 31 -21.99 15.48 -3.39
C ASP A 31 -21.18 16.21 -2.30
N MET A 32 -20.81 15.49 -1.24
CA MET A 32 -20.00 16.04 -0.16
C MET A 32 -18.53 16.19 -0.58
N LEU A 33 -17.98 15.21 -1.29
CA LEU A 33 -16.62 15.32 -1.84
C LEU A 33 -16.52 16.49 -2.82
N GLU A 34 -17.51 16.66 -3.68
CA GLU A 34 -17.56 17.79 -4.61
C GLU A 34 -17.72 19.15 -3.91
N ASN A 35 -18.37 19.20 -2.74
CA ASN A 35 -18.44 20.42 -1.93
C ASN A 35 -17.08 20.77 -1.28
N VAL A 36 -16.30 19.76 -0.89
CA VAL A 36 -14.96 19.97 -0.29
C VAL A 36 -13.90 20.21 -1.37
N PHE A 37 -14.07 19.62 -2.56
CA PHE A 37 -13.16 19.71 -3.69
C PHE A 37 -13.88 20.21 -4.95
N PRO A 38 -14.02 21.55 -5.11
CA PRO A 38 -14.68 22.15 -6.27
C PRO A 38 -14.08 21.73 -7.62
N SER A 39 -12.78 21.40 -7.65
CA SER A 39 -12.08 20.87 -8.82
C SER A 39 -12.72 19.62 -9.42
N LEU A 40 -13.54 18.88 -8.66
CA LEU A 40 -14.29 17.73 -9.14
C LEU A 40 -15.51 18.13 -10.01
N ARG A 41 -16.08 19.32 -9.79
CA ARG A 41 -17.22 19.86 -10.54
C ARG A 41 -16.81 20.73 -11.73
N GLU A 42 -15.68 21.44 -11.61
CA GLU A 42 -15.18 22.33 -12.65
C GLU A 42 -15.00 21.61 -13.99
N GLU A 43 -15.43 22.22 -15.10
CA GLU A 43 -15.17 21.66 -16.43
C GLU A 43 -13.67 21.45 -16.65
N LEU A 44 -13.32 20.31 -17.25
CA LEU A 44 -11.93 19.97 -17.49
C LEU A 44 -11.37 20.86 -18.61
N ASN A 45 -10.42 21.72 -18.25
CA ASN A 45 -9.67 22.56 -19.17
C ASN A 45 -8.20 22.65 -18.69
N ILE A 46 -7.34 23.31 -19.46
CA ILE A 46 -5.91 23.38 -19.14
C ILE A 46 -5.62 24.00 -17.76
N ASN A 47 -6.46 24.94 -17.30
CA ASN A 47 -6.30 25.61 -16.01
C ASN A 47 -6.80 24.75 -14.83
N SER A 48 -7.83 23.92 -15.04
CA SER A 48 -8.37 23.02 -14.02
C SER A 48 -7.72 21.63 -14.01
N TYR A 49 -6.96 21.27 -15.06
CA TYR A 49 -6.38 19.95 -15.25
C TYR A 49 -5.56 19.48 -14.05
N VAL A 50 -4.55 20.26 -13.63
CA VAL A 50 -3.65 19.89 -12.54
C VAL A 50 -4.46 19.67 -11.26
N ASN A 51 -5.26 20.65 -10.85
CA ASN A 51 -6.05 20.55 -9.61
C ASN A 51 -7.00 19.34 -9.64
N ARG A 52 -7.72 19.12 -10.74
CA ARG A 52 -8.68 18.02 -10.86
C ARG A 52 -7.98 16.65 -10.82
N PHE A 53 -6.91 16.46 -11.59
CA PHE A 53 -6.20 15.18 -11.61
C PHE A 53 -5.44 14.90 -10.31
N GLN A 54 -4.85 15.92 -9.67
CA GLN A 54 -4.24 15.75 -8.34
C GLN A 54 -5.29 15.29 -7.32
N THR A 55 -6.48 15.91 -7.28
CA THR A 55 -7.57 15.49 -6.40
C THR A 55 -8.01 14.05 -6.67
N LEU A 56 -8.20 13.67 -7.93
CA LEU A 56 -8.59 12.31 -8.31
C LEU A 56 -7.53 11.27 -7.93
N LEU A 57 -6.25 11.58 -8.12
CA LEU A 57 -5.14 10.70 -7.73
C LEU A 57 -5.11 10.48 -6.21
N TYR A 58 -5.31 11.52 -5.41
CA TYR A 58 -5.37 11.36 -3.97
C TYR A 58 -6.59 10.54 -3.51
N LEU A 59 -7.75 10.72 -4.15
CA LEU A 59 -8.95 9.91 -3.86
C LEU A 59 -8.70 8.42 -4.15
N GLU A 60 -8.11 8.12 -5.30
CA GLU A 60 -7.73 6.75 -5.69
C GLU A 60 -6.70 6.15 -4.72
N GLU A 61 -5.72 6.95 -4.29
CA GLU A 61 -4.71 6.51 -3.32
C GLU A 61 -5.35 6.13 -1.97
N MET A 62 -6.35 6.87 -1.55
CA MET A 62 -7.09 6.58 -0.31
C MET A 62 -7.94 5.32 -0.42
N GLU A 63 -8.62 5.13 -1.55
CA GLU A 63 -9.40 3.91 -1.81
C GLU A 63 -8.50 2.68 -1.84
N CYS A 64 -7.35 2.78 -2.50
CA CYS A 64 -6.35 1.73 -2.48
C CYS A 64 -5.83 1.45 -1.07
N PHE A 65 -5.63 2.49 -0.23
CA PHE A 65 -5.20 2.35 1.16
C PHE A 65 -6.19 1.56 2.02
N VAL A 66 -7.49 1.81 1.84
CA VAL A 66 -8.55 1.13 2.57
C VAL A 66 -8.71 -0.30 2.04
N ASN A 67 -8.83 -0.46 0.73
CA ASN A 67 -9.13 -1.75 0.14
C ASN A 67 -7.99 -2.76 0.26
N VAL A 68 -6.72 -2.32 0.25
CA VAL A 68 -5.57 -3.23 0.45
C VAL A 68 -5.62 -3.93 1.83
N ARG A 69 -6.34 -3.38 2.82
CA ARG A 69 -6.53 -4.03 4.13
C ARG A 69 -7.29 -5.34 4.05
N MET A 70 -8.02 -5.61 2.96
CA MET A 70 -8.69 -6.91 2.78
C MET A 70 -7.70 -8.08 2.69
N TYR A 71 -6.41 -7.80 2.46
CA TYR A 71 -5.34 -8.79 2.50
C TYR A 71 -4.80 -9.04 3.89
N ASP A 72 -5.17 -8.25 4.90
CA ASP A 72 -4.74 -8.43 6.28
C ASP A 72 -5.11 -9.83 6.78
N ARG A 73 -4.25 -10.40 7.64
CA ARG A 73 -4.41 -11.76 8.16
C ARG A 73 -4.13 -11.76 9.65
N GLU A 74 -5.01 -12.36 10.43
CA GLU A 74 -4.81 -12.51 11.87
C GLU A 74 -3.71 -13.52 12.21
N ARG A 75 -3.61 -14.57 11.39
CA ARG A 75 -2.58 -15.61 11.51
C ARG A 75 -2.10 -16.02 10.14
N ALA A 76 -0.80 -15.94 9.93
CA ALA A 76 -0.13 -16.46 8.76
C ALA A 76 1.30 -16.86 9.12
N HIS A 77 1.73 -18.00 8.61
CA HIS A 77 3.13 -18.40 8.58
C HIS A 77 3.65 -18.36 7.13
N PHE A 78 4.96 -18.47 6.99
CA PHE A 78 5.63 -18.35 5.71
C PHE A 78 6.53 -19.55 5.42
N PRO A 79 6.15 -20.44 4.50
CA PRO A 79 7.08 -21.44 3.99
C PRO A 79 8.30 -20.77 3.36
N ARG A 80 9.49 -21.33 3.58
CA ARG A 80 10.73 -20.83 2.96
C ARG A 80 10.78 -21.28 1.50
N GLU A 81 11.00 -20.34 0.60
CA GLU A 81 11.20 -20.59 -0.84
C GLU A 81 12.52 -19.95 -1.28
N GLY A 82 13.61 -20.72 -1.10
CA GLY A 82 14.97 -20.22 -1.27
C GLY A 82 15.29 -19.08 -0.31
N LYS A 83 15.55 -17.89 -0.86
CA LYS A 83 15.83 -16.67 -0.06
C LYS A 83 14.57 -15.89 0.34
N TYR A 84 13.38 -16.35 -0.05
CA TYR A 84 12.11 -15.68 0.19
C TYR A 84 11.27 -16.41 1.24
N LEU A 85 10.32 -15.67 1.79
CA LEU A 85 9.22 -16.20 2.61
C LEU A 85 7.95 -16.14 1.76
N ALA A 86 7.34 -17.29 1.48
CA ALA A 86 6.14 -17.38 0.66
C ALA A 86 4.89 -17.17 1.52
N LEU A 87 3.87 -16.50 0.97
CA LEU A 87 2.54 -16.42 1.57
C LEU A 87 1.50 -16.84 0.56
N VAL A 88 0.84 -17.97 0.83
CA VAL A 88 -0.23 -18.51 -0.02
C VAL A 88 -1.51 -17.75 0.21
N MET A 89 -2.22 -17.42 -0.88
CA MET A 89 -3.48 -16.69 -0.85
C MET A 89 -4.43 -17.21 -1.93
N GLU A 90 -5.66 -17.48 -1.54
CA GLU A 90 -6.72 -17.88 -2.47
C GLU A 90 -7.18 -16.71 -3.33
N ASN A 91 -7.41 -16.97 -4.60
CA ASN A 91 -7.94 -16.03 -5.60
C ASN A 91 -7.12 -14.73 -5.72
N LEU A 92 -5.81 -14.79 -5.46
CA LEU A 92 -4.93 -13.62 -5.46
C LEU A 92 -4.98 -12.85 -6.80
N SER A 93 -4.95 -13.55 -7.93
CA SER A 93 -5.01 -12.93 -9.26
C SER A 93 -6.33 -12.25 -9.59
N GLU A 94 -7.41 -12.59 -8.88
CA GLU A 94 -8.76 -12.10 -9.15
C GLU A 94 -9.15 -10.93 -8.24
N ARG A 95 -8.42 -10.74 -7.13
CA ARG A 95 -8.71 -9.70 -6.14
C ARG A 95 -8.28 -8.30 -6.61
N ARG A 96 -9.08 -7.30 -6.24
CA ARG A 96 -8.85 -5.87 -6.47
C ARG A 96 -8.92 -5.07 -5.16
N PRO A 97 -7.95 -4.18 -4.86
CA PRO A 97 -6.77 -3.86 -5.66
C PRO A 97 -5.80 -5.04 -5.73
N SER A 98 -5.06 -5.15 -6.82
CA SER A 98 -4.08 -6.22 -7.00
C SER A 98 -2.80 -5.88 -6.24
N LEU A 99 -2.24 -6.85 -5.51
CA LEU A 99 -0.92 -6.70 -4.90
C LEU A 99 0.17 -6.61 -5.99
N ALA A 100 1.16 -5.75 -5.77
CA ALA A 100 2.24 -5.50 -6.69
C ALA A 100 3.62 -5.70 -6.04
N VAL A 101 4.64 -5.87 -6.87
CA VAL A 101 6.04 -5.86 -6.42
C VAL A 101 6.36 -4.50 -5.81
N GLY A 102 6.92 -4.50 -4.61
CA GLY A 102 7.23 -3.29 -3.85
C GLY A 102 6.21 -2.95 -2.76
N ASP A 103 5.03 -3.57 -2.77
CA ASP A 103 4.08 -3.42 -1.66
C ASP A 103 4.67 -3.96 -0.35
N ILE A 104 4.20 -3.41 0.76
CA ILE A 104 4.77 -3.60 2.08
C ILE A 104 3.84 -4.50 2.88
N VAL A 105 4.42 -5.49 3.56
CA VAL A 105 3.71 -6.32 4.54
C VAL A 105 4.36 -6.09 5.89
N LYS A 106 3.57 -5.74 6.90
CA LYS A 106 4.04 -5.64 8.27
C LYS A 106 3.59 -6.87 9.04
N ALA A 107 4.54 -7.58 9.67
CA ALA A 107 4.27 -8.75 10.48
C ALA A 107 4.44 -8.42 11.96
N LYS A 108 3.43 -8.73 12.77
CA LYS A 108 3.42 -8.55 14.23
C LYS A 108 3.24 -9.91 14.89
N ASN A 109 4.04 -10.18 15.92
CA ASN A 109 3.87 -11.42 16.69
C ASN A 109 2.57 -11.29 17.53
N PRO A 110 1.54 -12.12 17.30
CA PRO A 110 0.26 -11.97 18.00
C PRO A 110 0.34 -12.38 19.47
N TRP A 111 1.42 -13.03 19.91
CA TRP A 111 1.66 -13.45 21.29
C TRP A 111 2.81 -12.68 21.97
N ALA A 112 3.22 -11.53 21.42
CA ALA A 112 4.26 -10.76 22.07
C ALA A 112 3.73 -10.12 23.37
N ASP A 113 4.42 -10.39 24.48
CA ASP A 113 4.22 -9.67 25.75
C ASP A 113 4.45 -8.17 25.57
N ASP A 114 3.91 -7.33 26.48
CA ASP A 114 3.95 -5.86 26.40
C ASP A 114 5.32 -5.26 26.05
N LYS A 115 6.43 -5.90 26.47
CA LYS A 115 7.80 -5.45 26.16
C LYS A 115 8.24 -5.66 24.69
N ASN A 116 7.61 -6.60 23.98
CA ASN A 116 7.91 -6.94 22.59
C ASN A 116 6.70 -6.74 21.66
N ALA A 117 5.53 -6.34 22.19
CA ALA A 117 4.28 -6.14 21.45
C ALA A 117 4.42 -5.15 20.28
N GLU A 118 5.31 -4.16 20.41
CA GLU A 118 5.57 -3.17 19.37
C GLU A 118 6.48 -3.67 18.24
N ARG A 119 7.08 -4.87 18.36
CA ARG A 119 8.09 -5.32 17.40
C ARG A 119 7.43 -5.76 16.11
N MET A 120 7.43 -4.83 15.16
CA MET A 120 6.82 -4.97 13.86
C MET A 120 7.90 -5.15 12.79
N TYR A 121 7.83 -6.27 12.08
CA TYR A 121 8.78 -6.63 11.04
C TYR A 121 8.27 -6.19 9.68
N LYS A 122 9.12 -5.52 8.90
CA LYS A 122 8.75 -4.99 7.60
C LYS A 122 9.24 -5.91 6.49
N GLY A 123 8.30 -6.43 5.72
CA GLY A 123 8.49 -7.18 4.50
C GLY A 123 8.12 -6.38 3.26
N VAL A 124 8.75 -6.72 2.14
CA VAL A 124 8.42 -6.20 0.81
C VAL A 124 8.07 -7.35 -0.12
N ILE A 125 7.03 -7.19 -0.92
CA ILE A 125 6.66 -8.13 -1.98
C ILE A 125 7.71 -8.06 -3.10
N HIS A 126 8.40 -9.16 -3.34
CA HIS A 126 9.40 -9.28 -4.39
C HIS A 126 8.87 -9.99 -5.64
N LYS A 127 7.89 -10.88 -5.48
CA LYS A 127 7.20 -11.53 -6.60
C LYS A 127 5.73 -11.72 -6.26
N VAL A 128 4.88 -11.58 -7.27
CA VAL A 128 3.45 -11.93 -7.22
C VAL A 128 3.28 -13.08 -8.20
N LEU A 129 2.85 -14.24 -7.69
CA LEU A 129 2.55 -15.44 -8.48
C LEU A 129 1.04 -15.67 -8.46
N HIS A 130 0.56 -16.68 -9.18
CA HIS A 130 -0.88 -16.93 -9.33
C HIS A 130 -1.63 -17.09 -8.00
N ASN A 131 -1.07 -17.87 -7.06
CA ASN A 131 -1.71 -18.20 -5.77
C ASN A 131 -0.87 -17.84 -4.53
N ARG A 132 0.25 -17.13 -4.72
CA ARG A 132 1.13 -16.75 -3.60
C ARG A 132 1.97 -15.53 -3.92
N ILE A 133 2.40 -14.83 -2.88
CA ILE A 133 3.41 -13.79 -2.97
C ILE A 133 4.72 -14.26 -2.35
N LEU A 134 5.84 -13.76 -2.85
CA LEU A 134 7.16 -13.98 -2.26
C LEU A 134 7.65 -12.70 -1.59
N LEU A 135 7.84 -12.78 -0.29
CA LEU A 135 8.25 -11.69 0.59
C LEU A 135 9.73 -11.78 0.92
N LYS A 136 10.34 -10.61 1.13
CA LYS A 136 11.61 -10.50 1.85
C LYS A 136 11.45 -9.49 2.96
N PHE A 137 11.73 -9.92 4.18
CA PHE A 137 11.77 -9.08 5.36
C PHE A 137 13.17 -8.54 5.60
N ASP A 138 13.31 -7.67 6.62
CA ASP A 138 14.62 -7.30 7.12
C ASP A 138 15.47 -8.54 7.45
N ASP A 139 16.79 -8.43 7.28
CA ASP A 139 17.68 -9.59 7.33
C ASP A 139 17.68 -10.30 8.70
N ASN A 140 17.37 -9.58 9.78
CA ASN A 140 17.29 -10.14 11.13
C ASN A 140 16.06 -11.06 11.24
N PHE A 141 14.88 -10.57 10.86
CA PHE A 141 13.67 -11.39 10.80
C PHE A 141 13.83 -12.54 9.81
N GLN A 142 14.29 -12.26 8.59
CA GLN A 142 14.42 -13.23 7.51
C GLN A 142 15.27 -14.44 7.92
N ARG A 143 16.36 -14.21 8.67
CA ARG A 143 17.26 -15.28 9.16
C ARG A 143 16.69 -16.02 10.37
N LYS A 144 16.09 -15.31 11.33
CA LYS A 144 15.61 -15.89 12.59
C LYS A 144 14.21 -16.49 12.52
N TYR A 145 13.48 -16.23 11.44
CA TYR A 145 12.12 -16.74 11.27
C TYR A 145 12.06 -18.27 11.42
N ASP A 146 11.20 -18.72 12.33
CA ASP A 146 11.10 -20.08 12.84
C ASP A 146 9.71 -20.70 12.60
N TYR A 147 9.06 -20.33 11.49
CA TYR A 147 7.76 -20.87 11.06
C TYR A 147 6.57 -20.54 11.99
N ARG A 148 6.74 -19.61 12.94
CA ARG A 148 5.62 -19.10 13.74
C ARG A 148 4.61 -18.31 12.91
N ASP A 149 3.38 -18.24 13.41
CA ASP A 149 2.36 -17.36 12.87
C ASP A 149 2.58 -15.91 13.27
N TYR A 150 2.20 -15.02 12.37
CA TYR A 150 2.21 -13.58 12.55
C TYR A 150 0.86 -12.99 12.12
N ARG A 151 0.45 -11.91 12.78
CA ARG A 151 -0.60 -11.01 12.26
C ARG A 151 0.03 -10.13 11.18
N LEU A 152 -0.62 -10.04 10.03
CA LEU A 152 -0.14 -9.33 8.86
C LEU A 152 -1.01 -8.13 8.53
N GLU A 153 -0.36 -7.00 8.25
CA GLU A 153 -0.98 -5.78 7.75
C GLU A 153 -0.36 -5.40 6.40
N PHE A 154 -1.18 -5.25 5.36
CA PHE A 154 -0.76 -4.99 3.97
C PHE A 154 -0.84 -3.52 3.60
N TYR A 155 0.17 -2.98 2.97
CA TYR A 155 0.23 -1.58 2.53
C TYR A 155 0.69 -1.55 1.09
N PHE A 156 -0.03 -0.83 0.22
CA PHE A 156 0.46 -0.59 -1.13
C PHE A 156 1.67 0.35 -1.12
N SER A 157 2.50 0.25 -2.14
CA SER A 157 3.59 1.19 -2.37
C SER A 157 3.06 2.49 -2.99
N ARG A 158 3.25 3.62 -2.30
CA ARG A 158 2.95 4.96 -2.83
C ARG A 158 3.84 5.38 -4.01
N TYR A 159 4.83 4.56 -4.39
CA TYR A 159 5.79 4.90 -5.42
C TYR A 159 5.13 5.19 -6.79
N CYS A 160 4.15 4.37 -7.19
CA CYS A 160 3.43 4.57 -8.46
C CYS A 160 2.58 5.84 -8.43
N TYR A 161 1.84 6.07 -7.35
CA TYR A 161 1.04 7.30 -7.17
C TYR A 161 1.91 8.55 -7.16
N ARG A 162 3.06 8.54 -6.48
CA ARG A 162 4.01 9.67 -6.50
C ARG A 162 4.51 10.00 -7.91
N LYS A 163 4.68 9.00 -8.78
CA LYS A 163 5.01 9.26 -10.19
C LYS A 163 3.84 9.87 -10.96
N GLN A 164 2.63 9.39 -10.73
CA GLN A 164 1.42 9.95 -11.34
C GLN A 164 1.20 11.40 -10.90
N HIS A 165 1.34 11.69 -9.60
CA HIS A 165 1.32 13.05 -9.08
C HIS A 165 2.38 13.94 -9.72
N CYS A 166 3.62 13.44 -9.86
CA CYS A 166 4.69 14.17 -10.55
C CYS A 166 4.39 14.42 -12.03
N ALA A 167 3.69 13.51 -12.70
CA ALA A 167 3.35 13.65 -14.12
C ALA A 167 2.13 14.55 -14.36
N ALA A 168 1.23 14.64 -13.38
CA ALA A 168 0.06 15.51 -13.40
C ALA A 168 0.32 16.90 -12.79
N SER A 169 1.53 17.16 -12.30
CA SER A 169 2.00 18.47 -11.85
C SER A 169 2.67 19.21 -12.99
#